data_AF-A0A2N3WSG0-F1
#
_entry.id   AF-A0A2N3WSG0-F1
#
_cell.length_a   1.000
_cell.length_b   1.000
_cell.length_c   1.000
_cell.angle_alpha   90.00
_cell.angle_beta   90.00
_cell.angle_gamma   90.00
#
_symmetry.space_group_name_H-M   'P 1'
#
loop_
_entity.id
_entity.type
_entity.pdbx_description
1 polymer ?
#
loop_
_entity_poly.entity_id
_entity_poly.type
_entity_poly.pdbx_seq_one_letter_code
_entity_poly.pdbx_strand_id
1 'polypeptide(L)'
;MTEHRTLVVLDEGARGEAPPGWRQAAPEHRVVHCPPEKAPTLLDQAAGTRPLADVVAGGQLAPVALRLAERYPHAVRSVLLVGPDPEGDGRASREWFAAHGTRVASVREAGVEVEVLPHGPAGAPLTEPRVAAAVASTLDRLPAVRRPDW
;
A
#
# COMPACT_ATOMS: atom_id res chain seq x y z
N MET A 1 -3.15 -23.96 -9.50
CA MET A 1 -4.03 -22.84 -9.11
C MET A 1 -3.19 -21.58 -9.21
N THR A 2 -3.74 -20.47 -9.70
CA THR A 2 -3.01 -19.19 -9.73
C THR A 2 -3.01 -18.60 -8.33
N GLU A 3 -1.83 -18.36 -7.75
CA GLU A 3 -1.71 -17.75 -6.42
C GLU A 3 -1.90 -16.24 -6.54
N HIS A 4 -3.16 -15.80 -6.39
CA HIS A 4 -3.50 -14.37 -6.41
C HIS A 4 -2.74 -13.60 -5.32
N ARG A 5 -2.05 -12.52 -5.71
CA ARG A 5 -1.40 -11.60 -4.77
C ARG A 5 -2.43 -10.96 -3.85
N THR A 6 -2.11 -10.76 -2.57
CA THR A 6 -3.04 -10.06 -1.67
C THR A 6 -2.79 -8.56 -1.75
N LEU A 7 -3.84 -7.77 -2.03
CA LEU A 7 -3.79 -6.30 -2.05
C LEU A 7 -4.61 -5.77 -0.87
N VAL A 8 -3.92 -5.33 0.18
CA VAL A 8 -4.51 -4.82 1.42
C VAL A 8 -4.79 -3.32 1.24
N VAL A 9 -6.07 -2.94 1.23
CA VAL A 9 -6.50 -1.54 1.16
C VAL A 9 -6.83 -1.10 2.59
N LEU A 10 -5.95 -0.26 3.17
CA LEU A 10 -6.12 0.26 4.53
C LEU A 10 -7.07 1.46 4.55
N ASP A 11 -8.20 1.32 5.24
CA ASP A 11 -9.24 2.33 5.38
C ASP A 11 -9.97 2.14 6.72
N GLU A 12 -10.14 3.20 7.51
CA GLU A 12 -10.90 3.17 8.77
C GLU A 12 -12.41 2.92 8.53
N GLY A 13 -12.88 3.21 7.31
CA GLY A 13 -14.23 2.90 6.84
C GLY A 13 -14.46 1.43 6.45
N ALA A 14 -13.45 0.55 6.53
CA ALA A 14 -13.52 -0.84 6.04
C ALA A 14 -14.54 -1.70 6.80
N ARG A 15 -15.75 -1.84 6.21
CA ARG A 15 -16.90 -2.57 6.77
C ARG A 15 -17.28 -3.84 6.02
N GLY A 16 -16.54 -4.26 4.99
CA GLY A 16 -16.86 -5.43 4.19
C GLY A 16 -16.05 -5.52 2.90
N GLU A 17 -16.71 -5.45 1.75
CA GLU A 17 -16.05 -5.51 0.45
C GLU A 17 -15.17 -4.27 0.18
N ALA A 18 -14.17 -4.42 -0.69
CA ALA A 18 -13.37 -3.30 -1.18
C ALA A 18 -14.22 -2.31 -1.99
N PRO A 19 -13.82 -1.02 -2.07
CA PRO A 19 -14.60 -0.03 -2.81
C PRO A 19 -14.80 -0.38 -4.30
N PRO A 20 -15.81 0.22 -4.97
CA PRO A 20 -16.05 -0.01 -6.38
C PRO A 20 -14.81 0.21 -7.26
N GLY A 21 -14.67 -0.60 -8.32
CA GLY A 21 -13.53 -0.54 -9.24
C GLY A 21 -12.28 -1.31 -8.79
N TRP A 22 -12.02 -1.52 -7.50
CA TRP A 22 -10.77 -2.17 -7.04
C TRP A 22 -10.55 -3.58 -7.60
N ARG A 23 -11.59 -4.44 -7.58
CA ARG A 23 -11.54 -5.79 -8.17
C ARG A 23 -11.39 -5.78 -9.70
N GLN A 24 -11.77 -4.70 -10.37
CA GLN A 24 -11.66 -4.54 -11.82
C GLN A 24 -10.30 -3.97 -12.24
N ALA A 25 -9.73 -3.09 -11.42
CA ALA A 25 -8.41 -2.52 -11.63
C ALA A 25 -7.28 -3.53 -11.36
N ALA A 26 -7.41 -4.34 -10.30
CA ALA A 26 -6.40 -5.31 -9.89
C ALA A 26 -6.93 -6.77 -9.95
N PRO A 27 -7.32 -7.31 -11.13
CA PRO A 27 -7.97 -8.62 -11.25
C PRO A 27 -7.08 -9.79 -10.82
N GLU A 28 -5.76 -9.66 -10.96
CA GLU A 28 -4.78 -10.65 -10.48
C GLU A 28 -4.65 -10.68 -8.95
N HIS A 29 -5.23 -9.72 -8.23
CA HIS A 29 -5.07 -9.56 -6.79
C HIS A 29 -6.35 -9.91 -6.02
N ARG A 30 -6.19 -10.68 -4.94
CA ARG A 30 -7.18 -10.79 -3.86
C ARG A 30 -7.19 -9.47 -3.09
N VAL A 31 -8.05 -8.54 -3.48
CA VAL A 31 -8.23 -7.27 -2.76
C VAL A 31 -8.91 -7.53 -1.41
N VAL A 32 -8.31 -7.04 -0.33
CA VAL A 32 -8.85 -7.11 1.04
C VAL A 32 -8.98 -5.70 1.59
N HIS A 33 -10.21 -5.27 1.85
CA HIS A 33 -10.51 -4.03 2.56
C HIS A 33 -10.26 -4.26 4.05
N CYS A 34 -9.31 -3.53 4.65
CA CYS A 34 -8.80 -3.87 5.98
C CYS A 34 -8.74 -2.62 6.87
N PRO A 35 -9.44 -2.59 8.00
CA PRO A 35 -9.28 -1.49 8.95
C PRO A 35 -7.93 -1.65 9.69
N PRO A 36 -7.23 -0.56 10.04
CA PRO A 36 -5.82 -0.60 10.41
C PRO A 36 -5.47 -1.53 11.58
N GLU A 37 -6.39 -1.73 12.52
CA GLU A 37 -6.21 -2.60 13.70
C GLU A 37 -6.21 -4.10 13.38
N LYS A 38 -6.72 -4.50 12.19
CA LYS A 38 -6.75 -5.91 11.74
C LYS A 38 -5.61 -6.26 10.79
N ALA A 39 -4.92 -5.27 10.24
CA ALA A 39 -3.79 -5.46 9.34
C ALA A 39 -2.62 -6.26 9.96
N PRO A 40 -2.23 -6.09 11.26
CA PRO A 40 -1.21 -6.93 11.89
C PRO A 40 -1.56 -8.42 11.81
N THR A 41 -2.76 -8.82 12.24
CA THR A 41 -3.23 -10.21 12.22
C THR A 41 -3.25 -10.81 10.81
N LEU A 42 -3.60 -10.01 9.80
CA LEU A 42 -3.57 -10.44 8.39
C LEU A 42 -2.14 -10.68 7.91
N LEU A 43 -1.19 -9.82 8.27
CA LEU A 43 0.22 -9.95 7.88
C LEU A 43 0.93 -11.08 8.65
N ASP A 44 0.61 -11.27 9.94
CA ASP A 44 1.03 -12.45 10.73
C ASP A 44 0.51 -13.76 10.11
N GLN A 45 -0.73 -13.79 9.61
CA GLN A 45 -1.28 -14.96 8.89
C GLN A 45 -0.67 -15.18 7.50
N ALA A 46 -0.15 -14.13 6.86
CA ALA A 46 0.56 -14.22 5.58
C ALA A 46 2.06 -14.56 5.75
N ALA A 47 2.61 -14.48 6.97
CA ALA A 47 4.03 -14.70 7.23
C ALA A 47 4.48 -16.11 6.78
N GLY A 48 5.52 -16.16 5.95
CA GLY A 48 6.04 -17.41 5.37
C GLY A 48 5.26 -17.93 4.16
N THR A 49 4.09 -17.38 3.85
CA THR A 49 3.40 -17.68 2.58
C THR A 49 3.98 -16.84 1.43
N ARG A 50 3.81 -17.33 0.19
CA ARG A 50 4.01 -16.55 -1.03
C ARG A 50 2.72 -16.63 -1.86
N PRO A 51 2.45 -15.62 -2.72
CA PRO A 51 3.16 -14.34 -2.84
C PRO A 51 2.96 -13.42 -1.62
N LEU A 52 3.91 -12.52 -1.40
CA LEU A 52 3.83 -11.46 -0.39
C LEU A 52 2.70 -10.46 -0.73
N ALA A 53 2.20 -9.76 0.28
CA ALA A 53 1.09 -8.81 0.15
C ALA A 53 1.55 -7.40 -0.25
N ASP A 54 0.73 -6.69 -1.02
CA ASP A 54 0.89 -5.27 -1.32
C ASP A 54 -0.07 -4.44 -0.45
N VAL A 55 0.39 -3.30 0.07
CA VAL A 55 -0.37 -2.48 1.04
C VAL A 55 -0.62 -1.08 0.47
N VAL A 56 -1.89 -0.67 0.40
CA VAL A 56 -2.31 0.71 0.08
C VAL A 56 -2.74 1.43 1.34
N ALA A 57 -2.38 2.71 1.46
CA ALA A 57 -3.02 3.63 2.40
C ALA A 57 -3.17 5.04 1.79
N GLY A 58 -4.27 5.71 2.13
CA GLY A 58 -4.52 7.10 1.77
C GLY A 58 -4.22 8.06 2.93
N GLY A 59 -3.70 9.26 2.62
CA GLY A 59 -3.59 10.37 3.57
C GLY A 59 -2.99 10.01 4.93
N GLN A 60 -3.75 10.28 6.00
CA GLN A 60 -3.33 10.08 7.40
C GLN A 60 -3.00 8.63 7.78
N LEU A 61 -3.38 7.63 6.97
CA LEU A 61 -3.00 6.23 7.18
C LEU A 61 -1.61 5.89 6.64
N ALA A 62 -0.97 6.76 5.87
CA ALA A 62 0.36 6.50 5.30
C ALA A 62 1.45 6.21 6.35
N PRO A 63 1.54 6.93 7.49
CA PRO A 63 2.45 6.57 8.57
C PRO A 63 2.11 5.22 9.23
N VAL A 64 0.86 4.76 9.16
CA VAL A 64 0.45 3.43 9.67
C VAL A 64 0.93 2.32 8.73
N ALA A 65 0.72 2.47 7.42
CA ALA A 65 1.17 1.51 6.42
C ALA A 65 2.70 1.33 6.45
N LEU A 66 3.45 2.42 6.60
CA LEU A 66 4.90 2.36 6.77
C LEU A 66 5.31 1.61 8.04
N ARG A 67 4.68 1.85 9.20
CA ARG A 67 4.94 1.09 10.44
C ARG A 67 4.59 -0.39 10.33
N LEU A 68 3.55 -0.74 9.57
CA LEU A 68 3.23 -2.13 9.27
C LEU A 68 4.32 -2.78 8.43
N ALA A 69 4.86 -2.09 7.41
CA ALA A 69 5.97 -2.60 6.60
C ALA A 69 7.30 -2.70 7.36
N GLU A 70 7.63 -1.74 8.24
CA GLU A 70 8.78 -1.84 9.17
C GLU A 70 8.69 -3.11 10.05
N ARG A 71 7.49 -3.46 10.51
CA ARG A 71 7.23 -4.61 11.39
C ARG A 71 7.11 -5.94 10.64
N TYR A 72 6.60 -5.93 9.41
CA TYR A 72 6.30 -7.13 8.61
C TYR A 72 7.01 -7.17 7.24
N PRO A 73 8.33 -6.87 7.13
CA PRO A 73 9.06 -6.84 5.85
C PRO A 73 9.28 -8.24 5.22
N HIS A 74 8.83 -9.30 5.89
CA HIS A 74 8.80 -10.67 5.41
C HIS A 74 7.41 -11.10 4.90
N ALA A 75 6.38 -10.27 5.06
CA ALA A 75 5.01 -10.50 4.59
C ALA A 75 4.55 -9.44 3.56
N VAL A 76 5.14 -8.24 3.58
CA VAL A 76 4.84 -7.15 2.63
C VAL A 76 5.84 -7.13 1.46
N ARG A 77 5.36 -6.95 0.22
CA ARG A 77 6.15 -6.66 -0.99
C ARG A 77 6.30 -5.17 -1.23
N SER A 78 5.20 -4.42 -1.14
CA SER A 78 5.18 -2.98 -1.41
C SER A 78 4.21 -2.20 -0.51
N VAL A 79 4.49 -0.91 -0.36
CA VAL A 79 3.62 0.10 0.24
C VAL A 79 3.34 1.20 -0.77
N LEU A 80 2.06 1.46 -1.03
CA LEU A 80 1.55 2.44 -1.99
C LEU A 80 0.81 3.54 -1.22
N LEU A 81 1.44 4.71 -1.12
CA LEU A 81 0.98 5.85 -0.33
C LEU A 81 0.25 6.85 -1.22
N VAL A 82 -1.09 6.85 -1.18
CA VAL A 82 -1.93 7.71 -2.03
C VAL A 82 -2.17 9.05 -1.33
N GLY A 83 -1.62 10.12 -1.89
CA GLY A 83 -1.74 11.48 -1.36
C GLY A 83 -1.49 11.55 0.16
N PRO A 84 -0.33 11.11 0.66
CA PRO A 84 -0.09 10.90 2.09
C PRO A 84 0.07 12.18 2.91
N ASP A 85 -0.02 13.33 2.23
CA ASP A 85 0.11 14.68 2.74
C ASP A 85 -1.12 15.47 2.27
N PRO A 86 -1.98 15.97 3.19
CA PRO A 86 -3.17 16.73 2.81
C PRO A 86 -2.84 18.16 2.36
N GLU A 87 -1.69 18.72 2.76
CA GLU A 87 -1.25 20.08 2.39
C GLU A 87 -0.42 20.09 1.09
N GLY A 88 -0.08 18.91 0.57
CA GLY A 88 0.73 18.71 -0.62
C GLY A 88 -0.06 18.83 -1.93
N ASP A 89 0.33 19.77 -2.80
CA ASP A 89 -0.26 19.96 -4.14
C ASP A 89 0.09 18.80 -5.09
N GLY A 90 -0.67 17.72 -4.94
CA GLY A 90 -0.50 16.45 -5.65
C GLY A 90 0.80 15.70 -5.37
N ARG A 91 1.67 16.20 -4.48
CA ARG A 91 2.95 15.58 -4.09
C ARG A 91 3.20 15.81 -2.60
N ALA A 92 3.80 14.84 -1.93
CA ALA A 92 4.24 15.03 -0.54
C ALA A 92 5.24 16.19 -0.43
N SER A 93 5.00 17.07 0.53
CA SER A 93 5.81 18.27 0.81
C SER A 93 7.20 17.93 1.35
N ARG A 94 8.07 18.94 1.43
CA ARG A 94 9.40 18.79 2.05
C ARG A 94 9.27 18.47 3.53
N GLU A 95 8.23 19.01 4.15
CA GLU A 95 7.84 18.88 5.54
C GLU A 95 7.39 17.44 5.83
N TRP A 96 6.56 16.85 4.96
CA TRP A 96 6.22 15.42 5.01
C TRP A 96 7.46 14.52 4.86
N PHE A 97 8.34 14.82 3.89
CA PHE A 97 9.58 14.07 3.72
C PHE A 97 10.57 14.26 4.88
N ALA A 98 10.57 15.41 5.56
CA ALA A 98 11.35 15.61 6.79
C ALA A 98 10.79 14.80 7.97
N ALA A 99 9.47 14.69 8.09
CA ALA A 99 8.81 13.92 9.15
C ALA A 99 8.85 12.40 8.93
N HIS A 100 8.85 11.93 7.68
CA HIS A 100 8.64 10.52 7.35
C HIS A 100 9.68 9.90 6.40
N GLY A 101 10.58 10.68 5.80
CA GLY A 101 11.58 10.21 4.84
C GLY A 101 12.52 9.14 5.41
N THR A 102 12.98 9.29 6.66
CA THR A 102 13.81 8.27 7.35
C THR A 102 13.09 6.93 7.48
N ARG A 103 11.77 6.94 7.68
CA ARG A 103 10.94 5.73 7.74
C ARG A 103 10.68 5.14 6.34
N VAL A 104 10.50 5.98 5.32
CA VAL A 104 10.45 5.52 3.92
C VAL A 104 11.77 4.87 3.49
N ALA A 105 12.91 5.41 3.92
CA ALA A 105 14.23 4.81 3.72
C ALA A 105 14.34 3.46 4.45
N SER A 106 14.02 3.42 5.75
CA SER A 106 14.08 2.18 6.57
C SER A 106 13.21 1.04 6.00
N VAL A 107 12.01 1.34 5.48
CA VAL A 107 11.15 0.33 4.83
C VAL A 107 11.78 -0.20 3.53
N ARG A 108 12.41 0.68 2.73
CA ARG A 108 13.13 0.29 1.49
C ARG A 108 14.41 -0.50 1.79
N GLU A 109 15.16 -0.11 2.82
CA GLU A 109 16.34 -0.84 3.32
C GLU A 109 15.95 -2.23 3.87
N ALA A 110 14.77 -2.35 4.48
CA ALA A 110 14.15 -3.63 4.83
C ALA A 110 13.64 -4.43 3.61
N GLY A 111 13.93 -4.01 2.38
CA GLY A 111 13.61 -4.72 1.14
C GLY A 111 12.11 -4.76 0.84
N VAL A 112 11.38 -3.69 1.16
CA VAL A 112 9.97 -3.48 0.80
C VAL A 112 9.87 -2.25 -0.10
N GLU A 113 9.25 -2.39 -1.27
CA GLU A 113 9.09 -1.26 -2.20
C GLU A 113 8.18 -0.18 -1.57
N VAL A 114 8.51 1.10 -1.74
CA VAL A 114 7.64 2.20 -1.27
C VAL A 114 7.44 3.19 -2.40
N GLU A 115 6.18 3.37 -2.80
CA GLU A 115 5.76 4.30 -3.84
C GLU A 115 4.85 5.38 -3.25
N VAL A 116 5.13 6.64 -3.59
CA VAL A 116 4.32 7.80 -3.17
C VAL A 116 3.52 8.27 -4.38
N LEU A 117 2.23 7.93 -4.38
CA LEU A 117 1.32 8.21 -5.48
C LEU A 117 0.62 9.57 -5.31
N PRO A 118 0.52 10.36 -6.39
CA PRO A 118 -0.35 11.53 -6.43
C PRO A 118 -1.83 11.09 -6.47
N HIS A 119 -2.72 11.80 -5.76
CA HIS A 119 -3.89 12.35 -6.47
C HIS A 119 -3.33 13.54 -7.27
N GLY A 120 -3.77 13.78 -8.50
CA GLY A 120 -3.69 15.10 -9.16
C GLY A 120 -4.32 16.20 -8.26
N PRO A 121 -5.57 16.63 -8.47
CA PRO A 121 -6.40 17.00 -7.32
C PRO A 121 -6.80 15.74 -6.28
N ALA A 122 -6.00 16.34 -5.26
CA ALA A 122 -5.15 15.91 -4.11
C ALA A 122 -5.87 15.46 -2.80
N GLY A 123 -5.37 14.41 -2.14
CA GLY A 123 -6.05 13.77 -0.99
C GLY A 123 -7.35 13.00 -1.31
N ALA A 124 -7.44 12.34 -2.48
CA ALA A 124 -8.66 11.62 -2.89
C ALA A 124 -9.01 10.44 -1.96
N PRO A 125 -10.30 10.20 -1.67
CA PRO A 125 -10.76 8.96 -1.05
C PRO A 125 -10.34 7.71 -1.84
N LEU A 126 -9.98 6.64 -1.13
CA LEU A 126 -9.71 5.33 -1.75
C LEU A 126 -10.94 4.72 -2.45
N THR A 127 -12.12 5.31 -2.26
CA THR A 127 -13.37 4.93 -2.95
C THR A 127 -13.45 5.42 -4.39
N GLU A 128 -12.53 6.28 -4.85
CA GLU A 128 -12.55 6.78 -6.22
C GLU A 128 -11.92 5.80 -7.23
N PRO A 129 -12.61 5.42 -8.33
CA PRO A 129 -12.10 4.43 -9.29
C PRO A 129 -10.75 4.76 -9.93
N ARG A 130 -10.43 6.06 -10.10
CA ARG A 130 -9.12 6.50 -10.63
C ARG A 130 -7.95 6.19 -9.70
N VAL A 131 -8.17 6.13 -8.39
CA VAL A 131 -7.13 5.74 -7.42
C VAL A 131 -6.79 4.26 -7.58
N ALA A 132 -7.82 3.40 -7.68
CA ALA A 132 -7.63 1.97 -7.93
C ALA A 132 -6.87 1.71 -9.25
N ALA A 133 -7.18 2.45 -10.32
CA ALA A 133 -6.48 2.34 -11.60
C ALA A 133 -5.00 2.81 -11.52
N ALA A 134 -4.72 3.91 -10.81
CA ALA A 134 -3.36 4.41 -10.61
C ALA A 134 -2.51 3.44 -9.76
N VAL A 135 -3.12 2.82 -8.75
CA VAL A 135 -2.50 1.75 -7.95
C VAL A 135 -2.20 0.52 -8.80
N ALA A 136 -3.18 0.00 -9.55
CA ALA A 136 -3.00 -1.18 -10.40
C ALA A 136 -1.87 -0.97 -11.43
N SER A 137 -1.91 0.14 -12.16
CA SER A 137 -0.86 0.51 -13.11
C SER A 137 0.54 0.58 -12.46
N THR A 138 0.63 0.85 -11.16
CA THR A 138 1.89 0.86 -10.41
C THR A 138 2.30 -0.54 -9.95
N LEU A 139 1.35 -1.35 -9.47
CA LEU A 139 1.56 -2.76 -9.11
C LEU A 139 2.09 -3.60 -10.29
N ASP A 140 1.67 -3.28 -11.51
CA ASP A 140 2.13 -3.90 -12.76
C ASP A 140 3.59 -3.54 -13.13
N ARG A 141 4.09 -2.38 -12.68
CA ARG A 141 5.49 -1.95 -12.88
C ARG A 141 6.42 -2.45 -11.77
N LEU A 142 5.90 -2.71 -10.58
CA LEU A 142 6.69 -3.20 -9.44
C LEU A 142 7.17 -4.64 -9.65
N PRO A 143 8.40 -4.99 -9.21
CA PRO A 143 9.00 -6.29 -9.46
C PRO A 143 8.11 -7.45 -8.99
N ALA A 144 7.90 -8.41 -9.88
CA ALA A 144 6.96 -9.52 -9.68
C ALA A 144 7.33 -10.46 -8.51
N VAL A 145 8.60 -10.46 -8.12
CA VAL A 145 9.20 -11.23 -7.03
C VAL A 145 10.24 -10.32 -6.36
N ARG A 146 10.25 -10.26 -5.03
CA ARG A 146 11.32 -9.66 -4.22
C ARG A 146 12.63 -10.35 -4.56
N ARG A 147 13.54 -9.67 -5.27
CA ARG A 147 14.89 -10.19 -5.50
C ARG A 147 15.61 -10.28 -4.15
N PRO A 148 16.20 -11.42 -3.78
CA PRO A 148 17.26 -11.42 -2.81
C PRO A 148 18.50 -10.86 -3.52
N ASP A 149 18.73 -9.56 -3.36
CA ASP A 149 20.06 -9.02 -3.58
C ASP A 149 20.99 -9.62 -2.51
N TRP A 150 22.22 -9.93 -2.91
CA TRP A 150 23.14 -10.89 -2.28
C TRP A 150 24.33 -10.22 -1.60
#